data_AF-A0A562VPC4-F1
#
_entry.id   AF-A0A562VPC4-F1
#
_cell.length_a   1.000
_cell.length_b   1.000
_cell.length_c   1.000
_cell.angle_alpha   90.00
_cell.angle_beta   90.00
_cell.angle_gamma   90.00
#
_symmetry.space_group_name_H-M   'P 1'
#
loop_
_entity.id
_entity.type
_entity.pdbx_description
1 polymer ?
#
loop_
_entity_poly.entity_id
_entity_poly.type
_entity_poly.pdbx_seq_one_letter_code
_entity_poly.pdbx_strand_id
1 'polypeptide(L)'
;MSENSSEASIDTVRQEIDRLDSLLLQIFNQRADLALRIGEIKKQKGLAVYDPTREKAIFRRMQADNPGPLDNQAIIRLFERVIDESRRLERIMTREQGSATTDQ
;
A
#
# COMPACT_ATOMS: atom_id res chain seq x y z
N MET A 1 46.63 -18.63 -2.70
CA MET A 1 45.68 -19.00 -3.76
C MET A 1 44.52 -19.73 -3.11
N SER A 2 43.35 -19.11 -3.12
CA SER A 2 42.02 -19.72 -3.22
C SER A 2 41.05 -18.55 -3.25
N GLU A 3 40.72 -18.12 -4.46
CA GLU A 3 39.60 -17.23 -4.73
C GLU A 3 38.32 -17.94 -4.29
N ASN A 4 37.81 -17.61 -3.10
CA ASN A 4 36.43 -17.97 -2.76
C ASN A 4 35.52 -16.93 -3.40
N SER A 5 35.11 -17.28 -4.62
CA SER A 5 34.11 -16.57 -5.40
C SER A 5 32.83 -16.35 -4.60
N SER A 6 32.21 -15.20 -4.83
CA SER A 6 31.05 -14.62 -4.15
C SER A 6 29.80 -15.51 -4.16
N GLU A 7 29.60 -16.35 -3.15
CA GLU A 7 28.33 -17.05 -2.93
C GLU A 7 27.57 -16.37 -1.79
N ALA A 8 26.43 -15.75 -2.10
CA ALA A 8 25.58 -15.16 -1.07
C ALA A 8 25.01 -16.29 -0.20
N SER A 9 25.27 -16.24 1.12
CA SER A 9 24.64 -17.15 2.06
C SER A 9 23.13 -16.89 2.11
N ILE A 10 22.34 -17.93 2.42
CA ILE A 10 20.91 -17.81 2.72
C ILE A 10 20.66 -16.70 3.74
N ASP A 11 21.53 -16.57 4.75
CA ASP A 11 21.36 -15.56 5.79
C ASP A 11 21.61 -14.14 5.27
N THR A 12 22.55 -13.96 4.33
CA THR A 12 22.76 -12.67 3.66
C THR A 12 21.56 -12.27 2.81
N VAL A 13 20.95 -13.23 2.11
CA VAL A 13 19.72 -12.97 1.32
C VAL A 13 18.54 -12.63 2.23
N ARG A 14 18.40 -13.32 3.37
CA ARG A 14 17.35 -13.01 4.37
C ARG A 14 17.49 -11.60 4.95
N GLN A 15 18.71 -11.19 5.28
CA GLN A 15 18.96 -9.83 5.78
C GLN A 15 18.55 -8.77 4.75
N GLU A 16 18.79 -9.02 3.47
CA GLU A 16 18.36 -8.13 2.40
C GLU A 16 16.83 -8.10 2.24
N ILE A 17 16.16 -9.24 2.40
CA ILE A 17 14.69 -9.32 2.46
C ILE A 17 14.16 -8.50 3.65
N ASP A 18 14.70 -8.69 4.86
CA ASP A 18 14.27 -7.96 6.05
C ASP A 18 14.41 -6.43 5.88
N ARG A 19 15.49 -6.02 5.20
CA ARG A 19 15.72 -4.61 4.84
C ARG A 19 14.65 -4.10 3.88
N LEU A 20 14.32 -4.86 2.84
CA LEU A 20 13.28 -4.50 1.89
C LEU A 20 11.89 -4.48 2.55
N ASP A 21 11.59 -5.45 3.41
CA ASP A 21 10.33 -5.52 4.15
C ASP A 21 10.14 -4.31 5.07
N SER A 22 11.22 -3.86 5.72
CA SER A 22 11.21 -2.62 6.51
C SER A 22 10.87 -1.39 5.67
N LEU A 23 11.41 -1.31 4.44
CA LEU A 23 11.08 -0.23 3.50
C LEU A 23 9.64 -0.34 2.99
N LEU A 24 9.17 -1.55 2.68
CA LEU A 24 7.79 -1.80 2.27
C LEU A 24 6.81 -1.36 3.36
N LEU A 25 7.09 -1.69 4.64
CA LEU A 25 6.28 -1.27 5.77
C LEU A 25 6.19 0.26 5.87
N GLN A 26 7.32 0.97 5.72
CA GLN A 26 7.33 2.42 5.69
C GLN A 26 6.50 2.99 4.54
N ILE A 27 6.67 2.45 3.33
CA ILE A 27 5.93 2.87 2.13
C ILE A 27 4.43 2.62 2.29
N PHE A 28 4.02 1.47 2.84
CA PHE A 28 2.62 1.16 3.07
C PHE A 28 1.96 2.14 4.04
N ASN A 29 2.63 2.48 5.14
CA ASN A 29 2.12 3.45 6.11
C ASN A 29 2.01 4.85 5.48
N GLN A 30 3.05 5.32 4.78
CA GLN A 30 3.00 6.61 4.08
C GLN A 30 1.87 6.67 3.05
N ARG A 31 1.66 5.58 2.30
CA ARG A 31 0.57 5.49 1.33
C ARG A 31 -0.80 5.51 2.02
N ALA A 32 -0.94 4.85 3.17
CA ALA A 32 -2.17 4.87 3.96
C ALA A 32 -2.48 6.27 4.50
N ASP A 33 -1.47 7.01 4.99
CA ASP A 33 -1.61 8.40 5.43
C ASP A 33 -2.10 9.32 4.30
N LEU A 34 -1.58 9.13 3.09
CA LEU A 34 -2.04 9.87 1.91
C LEU A 34 -3.49 9.52 1.55
N ALA A 35 -3.87 8.25 1.68
CA ALA A 35 -5.25 7.81 1.45
C ALA A 35 -6.20 8.46 2.48
N LEU A 36 -5.84 8.47 3.77
CA LEU A 36 -6.59 9.18 4.81
C LEU A 36 -6.78 10.67 4.50
N ARG A 37 -5.72 11.36 4.09
CA ARG A 37 -5.81 12.77 3.67
C ARG A 37 -6.77 12.98 2.49
N ILE A 38 -6.75 12.08 1.51
CA ILE A 38 -7.72 12.09 0.41
C ILE A 38 -9.14 11.86 0.93
N GLY A 39 -9.32 10.93 1.86
CA GLY A 39 -10.59 10.67 2.54
C GLY A 39 -11.17 11.93 3.19
N GLU A 40 -10.36 12.67 3.95
CA GLU A 40 -10.78 13.93 4.58
C GLU A 40 -11.18 15.00 3.55
N ILE A 41 -10.40 15.15 2.47
CA ILE A 41 -10.74 16.08 1.37
C ILE A 41 -12.06 15.68 0.72
N LYS A 42 -12.27 14.39 0.48
CA LYS A 42 -13.53 13.87 -0.10
C LYS A 42 -14.71 14.11 0.83
N LYS A 43 -14.55 13.87 2.13
CA LYS A 43 -15.55 14.12 3.17
C LYS A 43 -15.97 15.60 3.19
N GLN A 44 -15.01 16.51 3.20
CA GLN A 44 -15.27 17.97 3.15
C GLN A 44 -16.03 18.39 1.89
N LYS A 45 -15.85 17.66 0.78
CA LYS A 45 -16.52 17.92 -0.51
C LYS A 45 -17.78 17.10 -0.74
N GLY A 46 -18.20 16.26 0.22
CA GLY A 46 -19.34 15.35 0.05
C GLY A 46 -19.16 14.29 -1.05
N LEU A 47 -17.92 13.94 -1.38
CA LEU A 47 -17.58 12.98 -2.43
C LEU A 47 -17.52 11.54 -1.90
N ALA A 48 -17.84 10.58 -2.76
CA ALA A 48 -17.74 9.17 -2.43
C ALA A 48 -16.29 8.73 -2.19
N VAL A 49 -16.10 7.94 -1.12
CA VAL A 49 -14.81 7.33 -0.78
C VAL A 49 -14.38 6.33 -1.87
N TYR A 50 -15.33 5.52 -2.34
CA TYR A 50 -15.12 4.55 -3.42
C TYR A 50 -15.03 5.25 -4.79
N ASP A 51 -13.92 5.00 -5.51
CA ASP A 51 -13.68 5.51 -6.87
C ASP A 51 -13.08 4.40 -7.74
N PRO A 52 -13.92 3.65 -8.49
CA PRO A 52 -13.46 2.54 -9.31
C PRO A 52 -12.61 2.98 -10.51
N THR A 53 -12.83 4.20 -11.01
CA THR A 53 -12.05 4.75 -12.13
C THR A 53 -10.62 4.99 -11.69
N ARG A 54 -10.45 5.55 -10.48
CA ARG A 54 -9.12 5.74 -9.90
C ARG A 54 -8.37 4.43 -9.71
N GLU A 55 -9.03 3.39 -9.22
CA GLU A 55 -8.41 2.06 -9.03
C GLU A 55 -7.95 1.43 -10.34
N LYS A 56 -8.83 1.41 -11.34
CA LYS A 56 -8.48 0.91 -12.69
C LYS A 56 -7.26 1.64 -13.26
N ALA A 57 -7.14 2.95 -13.02
CA ALA A 57 -5.97 3.72 -13.43
C ALA A 57 -4.70 3.32 -12.67
N ILE A 58 -4.78 3.00 -11.37
CA ILE A 58 -3.65 2.46 -10.60
C ILE A 58 -3.22 1.12 -11.19
N PHE A 59 -4.16 0.19 -11.38
CA PHE A 59 -3.89 -1.14 -11.91
C PHE A 59 -3.23 -1.11 -13.28
N ARG A 60 -3.77 -0.33 -14.23
CA ARG A 60 -3.17 -0.15 -15.56
C ARG A 60 -1.74 0.38 -15.47
N ARG A 61 -1.49 1.39 -14.62
CA ARG A 61 -0.15 1.94 -14.43
C ARG A 61 0.79 0.89 -13.85
N MET A 62 0.39 0.18 -12.80
CA MET A 62 1.25 -0.82 -12.15
C MET A 62 1.59 -1.98 -13.08
N GLN A 63 0.70 -2.37 -13.99
CA GLN A 63 0.99 -3.36 -15.02
C GLN A 63 1.95 -2.84 -16.10
N ALA A 64 1.76 -1.58 -16.53
CA ALA A 64 2.62 -0.96 -17.54
C ALA A 64 4.05 -0.73 -17.02
N ASP A 65 4.18 -0.38 -15.74
CA ASP A 65 5.45 -0.04 -15.10
C ASP A 65 6.15 -1.27 -14.48
N ASN A 66 5.58 -2.49 -14.57
CA ASN A 66 6.11 -3.68 -13.89
C ASN A 66 7.34 -4.27 -14.60
N PRO A 67 8.55 -4.19 -14.02
CA PRO A 67 9.75 -4.79 -14.61
C PRO A 67 9.93 -6.27 -14.26
N GLY A 68 9.00 -6.87 -13.51
CA GLY A 68 9.14 -8.20 -12.92
C GLY A 68 9.89 -8.19 -11.57
N PRO A 69 10.26 -9.36 -11.03
CA PRO A 69 10.03 -10.72 -11.56
C PRO A 69 8.60 -11.24 -11.37
N LEU A 70 7.77 -10.51 -10.62
CA LEU A 70 6.35 -10.85 -10.45
C LEU A 70 5.58 -10.57 -11.74
N ASP A 71 4.67 -11.47 -12.12
CA ASP A 71 3.79 -11.22 -13.25
C ASP A 71 2.77 -10.11 -12.95
N ASN A 72 2.14 -9.59 -14.01
CA ASN A 72 1.17 -8.51 -13.89
C ASN A 72 -0.04 -8.88 -13.02
N GLN A 73 -0.45 -10.14 -12.98
CA GLN A 73 -1.58 -10.54 -12.15
C GLN A 73 -1.20 -10.53 -10.66
N ALA A 74 0.01 -10.96 -10.32
CA ALA A 74 0.55 -10.89 -8.97
C ALA A 74 0.65 -9.44 -8.48
N ILE A 75 1.14 -8.53 -9.33
CA ILE A 75 1.16 -7.09 -9.02
C ILE A 75 -0.26 -6.55 -8.77
N ILE A 76 -1.24 -6.91 -9.62
CA ILE A 76 -2.63 -6.47 -9.38
C ILE A 76 -3.14 -6.96 -8.03
N ARG A 77 -2.99 -8.25 -7.70
CA ARG A 77 -3.46 -8.80 -6.41
C ARG A 77 -2.85 -8.09 -5.20
N LEU A 78 -1.56 -7.74 -5.28
CA LEU A 78 -0.89 -6.99 -4.21
C LEU A 78 -1.48 -5.57 -4.07
N PHE A 79 -1.63 -4.85 -5.18
CA PHE A 79 -2.16 -3.49 -5.14
C PHE A 79 -3.65 -3.43 -4.77
N GLU A 80 -4.44 -4.43 -5.13
CA GLU A 80 -5.82 -4.61 -4.63
C GLU A 80 -5.81 -4.64 -3.11
N ARG A 81 -4.97 -5.48 -2.49
CA ARG A 81 -4.92 -5.59 -1.03
C ARG A 81 -4.50 -4.29 -0.35
N VAL A 82 -3.52 -3.59 -0.92
CA VAL A 82 -3.04 -2.30 -0.40
C VAL A 82 -4.16 -1.24 -0.47
N ILE A 83 -4.93 -1.20 -1.56
CA ILE A 83 -6.08 -0.28 -1.69
C ILE A 83 -7.19 -0.64 -0.71
N ASP A 84 -7.51 -1.93 -0.56
CA ASP A 84 -8.55 -2.40 0.35
C ASP A 84 -8.26 -2.05 1.81
N GLU A 85 -7.02 -2.22 2.27
CA GLU A 85 -6.62 -1.84 3.63
C GLU A 85 -6.68 -0.33 3.84
N SER A 86 -6.29 0.47 2.82
CA SER A 86 -6.40 1.93 2.90
C SER A 86 -7.85 2.38 3.08
N ARG A 87 -8.76 1.79 2.31
CA ARG A 87 -10.21 2.07 2.42
C ARG A 87 -10.80 1.57 3.73
N ARG A 88 -10.32 0.43 4.23
CA ARG A 88 -10.75 -0.10 5.54
C ARG A 88 -10.37 0.90 6.64
N LEU A 89 -9.14 1.42 6.61
CA LEU A 89 -8.66 2.42 7.55
C LEU A 89 -9.47 3.73 7.47
N GLU A 90 -9.72 4.25 6.26
CA GLU A 90 -10.58 5.44 6.05
C GLU A 90 -11.99 5.26 6.66
N ARG A 91 -12.59 4.08 6.48
CA ARG A 91 -13.92 3.78 7.04
C ARG A 91 -13.91 3.72 8.57
N ILE A 92 -12.86 3.15 9.18
CA ILE A 92 -12.72 3.09 10.63
C ILE A 92 -12.61 4.51 11.21
N MET A 93 -11.70 5.31 10.66
CA MET A 93 -11.48 6.69 11.11
C MET A 93 -12.74 7.57 10.95
N THR A 94 -13.49 7.38 9.86
CA THR A 94 -14.75 8.10 9.65
C THR A 94 -15.82 7.73 10.69
N ARG A 95 -15.87 6.46 11.13
CA ARG A 95 -16.83 5.99 12.14
C ARG A 95 -16.48 6.48 13.54
N GLU A 96 -15.20 6.49 13.91
CA GLU A 96 -14.74 6.96 15.23
C GLU A 96 -14.92 8.47 15.41
N GLN A 97 -14.79 9.26 14.34
CA GLN A 97 -15.09 10.71 14.39
C GLN A 97 -16.59 11.01 14.53
N GLY A 98 -17.48 10.06 14.24
CA GLY A 98 -18.93 10.22 14.38
C GLY A 98 -19.47 9.93 15.79
N SER A 99 -18.69 9.29 16.67
CA SER A 99 -19.10 8.96 18.04
C SER A 99 -18.69 9.99 19.09
N ALA A 100 -18.04 11.09 18.70
CA ALA A 100 -17.57 12.15 19.62
C ALA A 100 -18.54 13.34 19.77
N THR A 101 -19.80 13.22 19.31
CA THR A 101 -20.78 14.31 19.39
C THR A 101 -22.19 13.79 19.72
N THR A 102 -22.35 13.14 20.88
CA THR A 102 -23.65 13.03 21.55
C THR A 102 -23.38 12.90 23.04
N ASP A 103 -23.15 14.04 23.69
CA ASP A 103 -23.48 14.23 25.11
C ASP A 103 -23.58 15.74 25.38
N GLN A 104 -24.78 16.29 25.14
CA GLN A 104 -25.34 17.48 25.78
C GLN A 104 -26.84 17.30 25.89
#